data_AF-A0A834DML2-F1
#
_entry.id   AF-A0A834DML2-F1
#
_cell.length_a   1.000
_cell.length_b   1.000
_cell.length_c   1.000
_cell.angle_alpha   90.00
_cell.angle_beta   90.00
_cell.angle_gamma   90.00
#
_symmetry.space_group_name_H-M   'P 1'
#
loop_
_entity.id
_entity.type
_entity.pdbx_description
1 polymer ?
#
loop_
_entity_poly.entity_id
_entity_poly.type
_entity_poly.pdbx_seq_one_letter_code
_entity_poly.pdbx_strand_id
1 'polypeptide(L)'
;MPLAHLAIAVEAVGWAHPDTICLMVANTLIGNWDRSFGGGMNLSSKLAQLTCHSNLCHSFQSFNTSYTDTGLWGIYMVCEPATIADMLHVVQKEWIRLCTSVTESEVARAKNLLKTNMLLQLDGSTPICEDIGRQMLCYNRRIPIPELEARVDAVNADTIREVCTKYIYDKSPAIAAVGPIEQLPDFNQIRSNMCWLRD
;
A
#
# COMPACT_ATOMS: atom_id res chain seq x y z
N MET A 1 -10.95 -23.25 -8.44
CA MET A 1 -10.48 -21.90 -8.84
C MET A 1 -9.05 -22.04 -9.36
N PRO A 2 -8.70 -21.49 -10.54
CA PRO A 2 -7.39 -21.70 -11.15
C PRO A 2 -6.27 -20.84 -10.53
N LEU A 3 -6.61 -19.70 -9.94
CA LEU A 3 -5.66 -18.75 -9.34
C LEU A 3 -5.90 -18.63 -7.83
N ALA A 4 -4.84 -18.31 -7.11
CA ALA A 4 -4.89 -18.00 -5.69
C ALA A 4 -5.07 -16.50 -5.47
N HIS A 5 -6.03 -16.15 -4.63
CA HIS A 5 -6.33 -14.77 -4.24
C HIS A 5 -5.89 -14.58 -2.80
N LEU A 6 -5.04 -13.58 -2.53
CA LEU A 6 -4.50 -13.32 -1.21
C LEU A 6 -4.61 -11.84 -0.87
N ALA A 7 -4.96 -11.56 0.39
CA ALA A 7 -4.85 -10.25 0.99
C ALA A 7 -4.04 -10.36 2.28
N ILE A 8 -3.03 -9.52 2.43
CA ILE A 8 -2.27 -9.36 3.67
C ILE A 8 -2.35 -7.89 4.10
N ALA A 9 -2.67 -7.64 5.37
CA ALA A 9 -2.80 -6.30 5.90
C ALA A 9 -2.27 -6.21 7.34
N VAL A 10 -1.86 -5.02 7.74
CA VAL A 10 -1.60 -4.64 9.13
C VAL A 10 -2.66 -3.66 9.59
N GLU A 11 -2.82 -3.55 10.91
CA GLU A 11 -3.63 -2.50 11.51
C GLU A 11 -3.02 -1.13 11.18
N ALA A 12 -3.87 -0.28 10.60
CA ALA A 12 -3.57 1.10 10.26
C ALA A 12 -4.42 2.05 11.10
N VAL A 13 -4.40 3.33 10.75
CA VAL A 13 -5.11 4.36 11.48
C VAL A 13 -6.45 4.72 10.86
N GLY A 14 -7.35 5.20 11.71
CA GLY A 14 -8.62 5.77 11.30
C GLY A 14 -8.49 7.13 10.60
N TRP A 15 -9.60 7.59 10.02
CA TRP A 15 -9.65 8.78 9.17
C TRP A 15 -9.00 10.02 9.81
N ALA A 16 -9.32 10.32 11.07
CA ALA A 16 -8.91 11.55 11.72
C ALA A 16 -7.41 11.61 12.11
N HIS A 17 -6.68 10.49 12.03
CA HIS A 17 -5.30 10.43 12.49
C HIS A 17 -4.34 11.14 11.52
N PRO A 18 -3.33 11.90 11.99
CA PRO A 18 -2.38 12.61 11.12
C PRO A 18 -1.55 11.67 10.23
N ASP A 19 -1.15 10.50 10.76
CA ASP A 19 -0.36 9.50 10.01
C ASP A 19 -1.07 8.93 8.77
N THR A 20 -2.39 9.14 8.61
CA THR A 20 -3.18 8.64 7.47
C THR A 20 -2.61 9.13 6.13
N ILE A 21 -2.22 10.40 6.04
CA ILE A 21 -1.63 10.96 4.81
C ILE A 21 -0.29 10.30 4.50
N CYS A 22 0.53 10.05 5.52
CA CYS A 22 1.81 9.36 5.35
C CYS A 22 1.59 7.92 4.86
N LEU A 23 0.60 7.20 5.40
CA LEU A 23 0.23 5.86 4.94
C LEU A 23 -0.34 5.87 3.51
N MET A 24 -1.05 6.92 3.09
CA MET A 24 -1.48 7.11 1.69
C MET A 24 -0.30 7.31 0.73
N VAL A 25 0.72 8.08 1.14
CA VAL A 25 1.96 8.23 0.36
C VAL A 25 2.72 6.90 0.31
N ALA A 26 2.84 6.18 1.42
CA ALA A 26 3.46 4.86 1.48
C ALA A 26 2.72 3.83 0.60
N ASN A 27 1.39 3.87 0.58
CA ASN A 27 0.57 3.04 -0.32
C ASN A 27 0.89 3.37 -1.79
N THR A 28 0.95 4.66 -2.13
CA THR A 28 1.29 5.13 -3.48
C THR A 28 2.72 4.77 -3.91
N LEU A 29 3.66 4.64 -2.97
CA LEU A 29 5.02 4.16 -3.25
C LEU A 29 5.02 2.72 -3.78
N ILE A 30 4.23 1.84 -3.15
CA ILE A 30 4.04 0.44 -3.58
C ILE A 30 3.25 0.40 -4.88
N GLY A 31 2.12 1.11 -4.90
CA GLY A 31 1.23 1.22 -6.05
C GLY A 31 0.49 -0.08 -6.37
N ASN A 32 0.17 -0.25 -7.64
CA ASN A 32 -0.55 -1.39 -8.18
C ASN A 32 0.09 -1.81 -9.51
N TRP A 33 -0.14 -3.06 -9.90
CA TRP A 33 0.36 -3.62 -11.14
C TRP A 33 -0.52 -4.78 -11.61
N ASP A 34 -0.62 -4.97 -12.92
CA ASP A 34 -1.18 -6.16 -13.53
C ASP A 34 -0.40 -6.52 -14.80
N ARG A 35 -0.60 -7.74 -15.31
CA ARG A 35 0.08 -8.24 -16.52
C ARG A 35 -0.24 -7.44 -17.79
N SER A 36 -1.32 -6.65 -17.83
CA SER A 36 -1.69 -5.81 -18.98
C SER A 36 -1.06 -4.41 -18.94
N PHE A 37 -0.42 -4.07 -17.83
CA PHE A 37 0.10 -2.74 -17.58
C PHE A 37 1.30 -2.42 -18.49
N GLY A 38 1.11 -1.48 -19.42
CA GLY A 38 2.07 -1.18 -20.49
C GLY A 38 3.45 -0.68 -20.05
N GLY A 39 3.64 -0.34 -18.78
CA GLY A 39 4.94 0.06 -18.23
C GLY A 39 5.94 -1.09 -18.06
N GLY A 40 5.47 -2.34 -17.99
CA GLY A 40 6.31 -3.55 -17.90
C GLY A 40 7.44 -3.43 -16.86
N MET A 41 8.67 -3.67 -17.29
CA MET A 41 9.86 -3.63 -16.43
C MET A 41 10.34 -2.21 -16.07
N ASN A 42 9.83 -1.17 -16.75
CA ASN A 42 10.25 0.22 -16.53
C ASN A 42 9.39 0.96 -15.51
N LEU A 43 8.55 0.24 -14.77
CA LEU A 43 7.69 0.80 -13.73
C LEU A 43 8.51 1.38 -12.59
N SER A 44 8.06 2.49 -12.01
CA SER A 44 8.83 3.14 -10.94
C SER A 44 8.71 2.48 -9.57
N SER A 45 7.69 1.61 -9.38
CA SER A 45 7.54 0.83 -8.15
C SER A 45 8.50 -0.35 -8.17
N LYS A 46 9.32 -0.48 -7.12
CA LYS A 46 10.28 -1.60 -6.98
C LYS A 46 9.55 -2.94 -6.91
N LEU A 47 8.41 -3.00 -6.21
CA LEU A 47 7.58 -4.21 -6.17
C LEU A 47 7.09 -4.58 -7.58
N ALA A 48 6.62 -3.61 -8.36
CA ALA A 48 6.14 -3.85 -9.71
C ALA A 48 7.27 -4.33 -10.64
N GLN A 49 8.47 -3.76 -10.55
CA GLN A 49 9.64 -4.21 -11.31
C GLN A 49 9.98 -5.67 -11.00
N LEU A 50 10.10 -6.02 -9.70
CA LEU A 50 10.46 -7.38 -9.27
C LEU A 50 9.39 -8.40 -9.67
N THR A 51 8.12 -8.03 -9.52
CA THR A 51 6.96 -8.84 -9.89
C THR A 51 6.91 -9.10 -11.39
N CYS A 52 7.11 -8.05 -12.21
CA CYS A 52 7.11 -8.17 -13.67
C CYS A 52 8.31 -8.97 -14.17
N HIS A 53 9.50 -8.78 -13.59
CA HIS A 53 10.71 -9.46 -14.01
C HIS A 53 10.66 -10.97 -13.73
N SER A 54 10.16 -11.35 -12.56
CA SER A 54 10.12 -12.76 -12.12
C SER A 54 8.75 -13.43 -12.36
N ASN A 55 7.83 -12.73 -13.03
CA ASN A 55 6.46 -13.17 -13.31
C ASN A 55 5.72 -13.73 -12.08
N LEU A 56 5.83 -13.04 -10.93
CA LEU A 56 5.39 -13.56 -9.63
C LEU A 56 3.86 -13.59 -9.46
N CYS A 57 3.13 -12.69 -10.11
CA CYS A 57 1.68 -12.63 -9.97
C CYS A 57 0.98 -12.22 -11.28
N HIS A 58 -0.34 -12.31 -11.28
CA HIS A 58 -1.18 -11.75 -12.34
C HIS A 58 -1.49 -10.27 -12.10
N SER A 59 -1.73 -9.92 -10.85
CA SER A 59 -1.93 -8.54 -10.43
C SER A 59 -1.71 -8.38 -8.92
N PHE A 60 -1.37 -7.17 -8.51
CA PHE A 60 -1.43 -6.75 -7.13
C PHE A 60 -1.93 -5.31 -7.02
N GLN A 61 -2.53 -4.99 -5.88
CA GLN A 61 -2.98 -3.67 -5.54
C GLN A 61 -2.75 -3.41 -4.06
N SER A 62 -1.98 -2.38 -3.76
CA SER A 62 -1.86 -1.87 -2.39
C SER A 62 -3.13 -1.12 -2.01
N PHE A 63 -3.59 -1.31 -0.78
CA PHE A 63 -4.78 -0.67 -0.25
C PHE A 63 -4.51 -0.04 1.13
N ASN A 64 -5.17 1.09 1.35
CA ASN A 64 -5.25 1.75 2.65
C ASN A 64 -6.74 2.08 2.90
N THR A 65 -7.37 1.32 3.78
CA THR A 65 -8.78 1.49 4.15
C THR A 65 -8.85 2.02 5.56
N SER A 66 -9.36 3.24 5.72
CA SER A 66 -9.58 3.84 7.04
C SER A 66 -11.03 3.65 7.50
N TYR A 67 -11.20 3.29 8.77
CA TYR A 67 -12.45 3.36 9.50
C TYR A 67 -12.38 4.50 10.52
N THR A 68 -13.35 4.57 11.44
CA THR A 68 -13.43 5.67 12.42
C THR A 68 -12.27 5.63 13.42
N ASP A 69 -11.97 4.44 13.95
CA ASP A 69 -11.01 4.20 15.03
C ASP A 69 -9.80 3.33 14.61
N THR A 70 -9.95 2.55 13.55
CA THR A 70 -8.90 1.66 13.02
C THR A 70 -8.80 1.74 11.49
N GLY A 71 -7.90 0.99 10.90
CA GLY A 71 -7.75 0.87 9.45
C GLY A 71 -7.03 -0.41 9.04
N LEU A 72 -7.04 -0.68 7.75
CA LEU A 72 -6.29 -1.76 7.13
C LEU A 72 -5.34 -1.17 6.09
N TRP A 73 -4.05 -1.40 6.26
CA TRP A 73 -3.04 -1.07 5.27
C TRP A 73 -2.38 -2.36 4.81
N GLY A 74 -2.39 -2.61 3.50
CA GLY A 74 -2.04 -3.92 3.01
C GLY A 74 -1.91 -4.02 1.50
N ILE A 75 -1.81 -5.25 1.03
CA ILE A 75 -1.77 -5.55 -0.40
C ILE A 75 -2.67 -6.74 -0.70
N TYR A 76 -3.40 -6.61 -1.80
CA TYR A 76 -4.16 -7.67 -2.43
C TYR A 76 -3.40 -8.16 -3.65
N MET A 77 -3.33 -9.47 -3.85
CA MET A 77 -2.58 -10.08 -4.95
C MET A 77 -3.28 -11.32 -5.49
N VAL A 78 -3.10 -11.55 -6.78
CA VAL A 78 -3.61 -12.71 -7.50
C VAL A 78 -2.43 -13.44 -8.12
N CYS A 79 -2.15 -14.66 -7.68
CA CYS A 79 -0.94 -15.39 -8.04
C CYS A 79 -1.26 -16.78 -8.62
N GLU A 80 -0.28 -17.36 -9.31
CA GLU A 80 -0.27 -18.78 -9.61
C GLU A 80 0.08 -19.56 -8.32
N PRO A 81 -0.41 -20.80 -8.14
CA PRO A 81 -0.15 -21.58 -6.93
C PRO A 81 1.33 -21.71 -6.59
N ALA A 82 2.17 -21.80 -7.63
CA ALA A 82 3.61 -22.02 -7.52
C ALA A 82 4.42 -20.78 -7.12
N THR A 83 3.83 -19.58 -7.14
CA THR A 83 4.54 -18.31 -6.91
C THR A 83 4.09 -17.58 -5.65
N ILE A 84 3.16 -18.16 -4.88
CA ILE A 84 2.56 -17.54 -3.69
C ILE A 84 3.63 -17.19 -2.65
N ALA A 85 4.50 -18.14 -2.31
CA ALA A 85 5.53 -17.94 -1.30
C ALA A 85 6.53 -16.86 -1.70
N ASP A 86 6.97 -16.86 -2.97
CA ASP A 86 7.90 -15.89 -3.51
C ASP A 86 7.28 -14.49 -3.56
N MET A 87 6.04 -14.37 -4.02
CA MET A 87 5.34 -13.09 -4.07
C MET A 87 5.19 -12.50 -2.67
N LEU A 88 4.76 -13.30 -1.69
CA LEU A 88 4.62 -12.85 -0.32
C LEU A 88 5.98 -12.41 0.27
N HIS A 89 7.05 -13.16 0.01
CA HIS A 89 8.38 -12.79 0.45
C HIS A 89 8.84 -11.44 -0.14
N VAL A 90 8.60 -11.21 -1.43
CA VAL A 90 8.95 -9.94 -2.10
C VAL A 90 8.11 -8.77 -1.55
N VAL A 91 6.82 -8.98 -1.29
CA VAL A 91 5.96 -7.99 -0.63
C VAL A 91 6.52 -7.59 0.73
N GLN A 92 6.83 -8.57 1.58
CA GLN A 92 7.35 -8.31 2.92
C GLN A 92 8.71 -7.62 2.88
N LYS A 93 9.58 -8.02 1.95
CA LYS A 93 10.86 -7.35 1.72
C LYS A 93 10.69 -5.89 1.34
N GLU A 94 9.72 -5.57 0.49
CA GLU A 94 9.42 -4.18 0.13
C GLU A 94 8.85 -3.38 1.32
N TRP A 95 8.00 -4.00 2.14
CA TRP A 95 7.49 -3.39 3.37
C TRP A 95 8.60 -3.03 4.36
N ILE A 96 9.56 -3.92 4.57
CA ILE A 96 10.73 -3.64 5.41
C ILE A 96 11.64 -2.59 4.77
N ARG A 97 11.75 -2.55 3.44
CA ARG A 97 12.48 -1.50 2.72
C ARG A 97 11.86 -0.13 2.97
N LEU A 98 10.53 -0.01 2.97
CA LEU A 98 9.84 1.25 3.30
C LEU A 98 10.17 1.74 4.72
N CYS A 99 10.30 0.81 5.67
CA CYS A 99 10.69 1.12 7.05
C CYS A 99 12.14 1.63 7.17
N THR A 100 13.04 1.22 6.27
CA THR A 100 14.50 1.38 6.48
C THR A 100 15.22 2.27 5.46
N SER A 101 14.83 2.23 4.19
CA SER A 101 15.66 2.69 3.05
C SER A 101 14.85 3.29 1.90
N VAL A 102 13.71 3.92 2.20
CA VAL A 102 13.02 4.79 1.24
C VAL A 102 13.84 6.04 0.96
N THR A 103 13.88 6.50 -0.30
CA THR A 103 14.65 7.69 -0.71
C THR A 103 13.73 8.88 -0.98
N GLU A 104 14.23 10.10 -0.74
CA GLU A 104 13.46 11.33 -1.01
C GLU A 104 12.95 11.44 -2.46
N SER A 105 13.71 10.92 -3.43
CA SER A 105 13.29 10.88 -4.84
C SER A 105 12.06 9.99 -5.06
N GLU A 106 11.98 8.85 -4.38
CA GLU A 106 10.82 7.96 -4.44
C GLU A 106 9.61 8.64 -3.78
N VAL A 107 9.82 9.29 -2.63
CA VAL A 107 8.78 10.01 -1.89
C VAL A 107 8.22 11.16 -2.73
N ALA A 108 9.08 11.98 -3.34
CA ALA A 108 8.66 13.07 -4.20
C ALA A 108 7.80 12.57 -5.37
N ARG A 109 8.18 11.45 -5.99
CA ARG A 109 7.39 10.80 -7.04
C ARG A 109 6.03 10.33 -6.52
N ALA A 110 5.98 9.68 -5.37
CA ALA A 110 4.73 9.18 -4.78
C ALA A 110 3.79 10.32 -4.38
N LYS A 111 4.32 11.42 -3.85
CA LYS A 111 3.54 12.65 -3.55
C LYS A 111 2.90 13.22 -4.80
N ASN A 112 3.67 13.33 -5.89
CA ASN A 112 3.14 13.81 -7.17
C ASN A 112 2.05 12.88 -7.71
N LEU A 113 2.26 11.57 -7.63
CA LEU A 113 1.26 10.59 -8.06
C LEU A 113 -0.02 10.65 -7.21
N LEU A 114 0.11 10.79 -5.88
CA LEU A 114 -1.02 10.91 -4.98
C LEU A 114 -1.82 12.19 -5.28
N LYS A 115 -1.17 13.35 -5.39
CA LYS A 115 -1.83 14.61 -5.74
C LYS A 115 -2.58 14.52 -7.07
N THR A 116 -1.94 13.97 -8.10
CA THR A 116 -2.57 13.75 -9.40
C THR A 116 -3.79 12.83 -9.29
N ASN A 117 -3.68 11.70 -8.59
CA ASN A 117 -4.79 10.76 -8.43
C ASN A 117 -5.97 11.40 -7.69
N MET A 118 -5.72 12.18 -6.64
CA MET A 118 -6.77 12.86 -5.88
C MET A 118 -7.49 13.92 -6.72
N LEU A 119 -6.77 14.67 -7.55
CA LEU A 119 -7.38 15.67 -8.42
C LEU A 119 -8.17 15.04 -9.57
N LEU A 120 -7.63 13.97 -10.18
CA LEU A 120 -8.34 13.23 -11.25
C LEU A 120 -9.60 12.55 -10.75
N GLN A 121 -9.65 12.15 -9.48
CA GLN A 121 -10.87 11.61 -8.87
C GLN A 121 -11.98 12.65 -8.71
N LEU A 122 -11.66 13.94 -8.68
CA LEU A 122 -12.63 15.03 -8.49
C LEU A 122 -13.18 15.59 -9.81
N ASP A 123 -13.21 14.76 -10.87
CA ASP A 123 -13.75 15.14 -12.17
C ASP A 123 -15.22 14.72 -12.33
N GLY A 124 -16.11 15.72 -12.32
CA GLY A 124 -17.56 15.54 -12.48
C GLY A 124 -18.37 15.74 -11.19
N SER A 125 -19.68 15.97 -11.35
CA SER A 125 -20.57 16.30 -10.22
C SER A 125 -20.76 15.14 -9.23
N THR A 126 -20.83 13.91 -9.73
CA THR A 126 -21.01 12.71 -8.89
C THR A 126 -19.85 12.46 -7.93
N PRO A 127 -18.57 12.38 -8.38
CA PRO A 127 -17.46 12.19 -7.44
C PRO A 127 -17.26 13.39 -6.52
N ILE A 128 -17.52 14.61 -6.96
CA ILE A 128 -17.49 15.78 -6.08
C ILE A 128 -18.55 15.66 -4.97
N CYS A 129 -19.75 15.20 -5.30
CA CYS A 129 -20.83 15.00 -4.32
C CYS A 129 -20.46 13.90 -3.31
N GLU A 130 -19.89 12.77 -3.78
CA GLU A 130 -19.37 11.70 -2.92
C GLU A 130 -18.28 12.23 -1.98
N ASP A 131 -17.32 12.99 -2.51
CA ASP A 131 -16.22 13.55 -1.72
C ASP A 131 -16.74 14.49 -0.61
N ILE A 132 -17.69 15.37 -0.93
CA ILE A 132 -18.34 16.22 0.07
C ILE A 132 -18.99 15.36 1.16
N GLY A 133 -19.82 14.39 0.78
CA GLY A 133 -20.54 13.53 1.73
C GLY A 133 -19.60 12.74 2.62
N ARG A 134 -18.62 12.04 2.03
CA ARG A 134 -17.64 11.23 2.74
C ARG A 134 -16.80 12.08 3.69
N GLN A 135 -16.26 13.22 3.23
CA GLN A 135 -15.43 14.06 4.10
C GLN A 135 -16.23 14.68 5.25
N MET A 136 -17.49 15.05 5.02
CA MET A 136 -18.37 15.53 6.10
C MET A 136 -18.60 14.44 7.15
N LEU A 137 -18.73 13.17 6.77
CA LEU A 137 -18.88 12.06 7.72
C LEU A 137 -17.57 11.69 8.42
N CYS A 138 -16.44 11.69 7.71
CA CYS A 138 -15.15 11.24 8.23
C CYS A 138 -14.40 12.31 9.04
N TYR A 139 -14.51 13.58 8.63
CA TYR A 139 -13.70 14.69 9.18
C TYR A 139 -14.55 15.82 9.78
N ASN A 140 -15.88 15.72 9.69
CA ASN A 140 -16.82 16.78 10.08
C ASN A 140 -16.62 18.12 9.34
N ARG A 141 -15.87 18.09 8.23
CA ARG A 141 -15.66 19.22 7.32
C ARG A 141 -15.10 18.73 6.00
N ARG A 142 -15.27 19.54 4.95
CA ARG A 142 -14.53 19.35 3.72
C ARG A 142 -13.15 20.00 3.81
N ILE A 143 -12.10 19.20 3.66
CA ILE A 143 -10.71 19.66 3.60
C ILE A 143 -10.50 20.31 2.22
N PRO A 144 -10.11 21.60 2.16
CA PRO A 144 -9.85 22.27 0.91
C PRO A 144 -8.57 21.71 0.26
N ILE A 145 -8.55 21.67 -1.08
CA ILE A 145 -7.44 21.12 -1.87
C ILE A 145 -6.07 21.71 -1.45
N PRO A 146 -5.90 23.03 -1.26
CA PRO A 146 -4.60 23.58 -0.85
C PRO A 146 -4.11 23.09 0.51
N GLU A 147 -5.03 22.81 1.45
CA GLU A 147 -4.65 22.26 2.77
C GLU A 147 -4.19 20.80 2.62
N LEU A 148 -4.91 20.02 1.81
CA LEU A 148 -4.55 18.64 1.53
C LEU A 148 -3.21 18.54 0.81
N GLU A 149 -2.95 19.39 -0.19
CA GLU A 149 -1.67 19.49 -0.87
C GLU A 149 -0.54 19.82 0.10
N ALA A 150 -0.74 20.80 0.98
CA ALA A 150 0.26 21.15 2.00
C ALA A 150 0.56 19.98 2.95
N ARG A 151 -0.45 19.21 3.34
CA ARG A 151 -0.28 18.00 4.17
C ARG A 151 0.52 16.91 3.46
N VAL A 152 0.23 16.67 2.17
CA VAL A 152 1.01 15.72 1.37
C VAL A 152 2.44 16.23 1.20
N ASP A 153 2.62 17.53 0.97
CA ASP A 153 3.93 18.15 0.77
C ASP A 153 4.81 18.18 2.02
N ALA A 154 4.21 18.14 3.21
CA ALA A 154 4.93 18.00 4.48
C ALA A 154 5.57 16.61 4.68
N VAL A 155 5.13 15.57 3.96
CA VAL A 155 5.69 14.22 4.09
C VAL A 155 7.08 14.15 3.46
N ASN A 156 8.07 13.67 4.22
CA ASN A 156 9.44 13.40 3.78
C ASN A 156 9.81 11.91 3.98
N ALA A 157 11.00 11.49 3.55
CA ALA A 157 11.45 10.11 3.68
C ALA A 157 11.58 9.67 5.14
N ASP A 158 11.96 10.57 6.04
CA ASP A 158 12.13 10.27 7.47
C ASP A 158 10.78 9.95 8.12
N THR A 159 9.77 10.78 7.88
CA THR A 159 8.39 10.56 8.34
C THR A 159 7.83 9.24 7.80
N ILE A 160 8.09 8.90 6.54
CA ILE A 160 7.67 7.60 5.99
C ILE A 160 8.35 6.46 6.73
N ARG A 161 9.66 6.53 6.97
CA ARG A 161 10.38 5.47 7.72
C ARG A 161 9.83 5.31 9.13
N GLU A 162 9.59 6.41 9.83
CA GLU A 162 9.04 6.41 11.19
C GLU A 162 7.63 5.80 11.23
N VAL A 163 6.73 6.29 10.37
CA VAL A 163 5.34 5.81 10.30
C VAL A 163 5.26 4.36 9.84
N CYS A 164 6.00 3.97 8.79
CA CYS A 164 6.07 2.57 8.36
C CYS A 164 6.64 1.69 9.46
N THR A 165 7.69 2.12 10.17
CA THR A 165 8.22 1.35 11.31
C THR A 165 7.19 1.19 12.42
N LYS A 166 6.39 2.24 12.70
CA LYS A 166 5.35 2.22 13.73
C LYS A 166 4.21 1.23 13.43
N TYR A 167 3.77 1.12 12.18
CA TYR A 167 2.58 0.32 11.80
C TYR A 167 2.88 -0.99 11.08
N ILE A 168 4.08 -1.16 10.52
CA ILE A 168 4.43 -2.33 9.69
C ILE A 168 5.50 -3.18 10.38
N TYR A 169 6.56 -2.56 10.90
CA TYR A 169 7.69 -3.29 11.46
C TYR A 169 7.30 -4.03 12.75
N ASP A 170 7.63 -5.32 12.79
CA ASP A 170 7.34 -6.24 13.91
C ASP A 170 5.85 -6.26 14.33
N LYS A 171 4.95 -5.97 13.39
CA LYS A 171 3.50 -6.07 13.61
C LYS A 171 2.96 -7.40 13.12
N SER A 172 1.91 -7.87 13.78
CA SER A 172 1.20 -9.09 13.37
C SER A 172 0.25 -8.77 12.22
N PRO A 173 0.48 -9.31 11.01
CA PRO A 173 -0.43 -9.08 9.90
C PRO A 173 -1.66 -9.98 10.01
N ALA A 174 -2.76 -9.56 9.38
CA ALA A 174 -3.91 -10.40 9.09
C ALA A 174 -3.85 -10.86 7.63
N ILE A 175 -4.20 -12.12 7.38
CA ILE A 175 -4.09 -12.75 6.05
C ILE A 175 -5.37 -13.48 5.73
N ALA A 176 -5.90 -13.25 4.54
CA ALA A 176 -7.01 -13.98 3.97
C ALA A 176 -6.61 -14.51 2.60
N ALA A 177 -6.80 -15.80 2.35
CA ALA A 177 -6.44 -16.44 1.10
C ALA A 177 -7.50 -17.44 0.65
N VAL A 178 -7.78 -17.48 -0.66
CA VAL A 178 -8.78 -18.38 -1.27
C VAL A 178 -8.25 -18.92 -2.60
N GLY A 179 -8.47 -20.20 -2.84
CA GLY A 179 -8.07 -20.90 -4.06
C GLY A 179 -6.99 -21.97 -3.80
N PRO A 180 -6.13 -22.27 -4.79
CA PRO A 180 -5.03 -23.22 -4.65
C PRO A 180 -3.86 -22.62 -3.84
N ILE A 181 -3.99 -22.65 -2.51
CA ILE A 181 -3.12 -21.96 -1.55
C ILE A 181 -2.14 -22.90 -0.82
N GLU A 182 -1.83 -24.06 -1.40
CA GLU A 182 -0.97 -25.08 -0.76
C GLU A 182 0.45 -24.58 -0.48
N GLN A 183 0.93 -23.61 -1.26
CA GLN A 183 2.23 -22.96 -1.06
C GLN A 183 2.17 -21.69 -0.20
N LEU A 184 1.03 -21.37 0.41
CA LEU A 184 0.94 -20.27 1.36
C LEU A 184 1.81 -20.61 2.59
N PRO A 185 2.80 -19.78 2.94
CA PRO A 185 3.61 -20.02 4.14
C PRO A 185 2.76 -20.04 5.41
N ASP A 186 3.24 -20.76 6.43
CA ASP A 186 2.59 -20.74 7.75
C ASP A 186 2.64 -19.34 8.37
N PHE A 187 1.64 -19.01 9.19
CA PHE A 187 1.51 -17.71 9.82
C PHE A 187 2.78 -17.29 10.58
N ASN A 188 3.45 -18.24 11.24
CA ASN A 188 4.69 -17.97 11.98
C ASN A 188 5.81 -17.48 11.07
N GLN A 189 5.96 -18.09 9.89
CA GLN A 189 6.95 -17.69 8.89
C GLN A 189 6.62 -16.31 8.31
N ILE A 190 5.34 -16.02 8.12
CA ILE A 190 4.92 -14.70 7.64
C ILE A 190 5.19 -13.66 8.72
N ARG A 191 4.87 -13.94 9.98
CA ARG A 191 5.16 -13.04 11.10
C ARG A 191 6.65 -12.79 11.32
N SER A 192 7.51 -13.80 11.13
CA SER A 192 8.96 -13.64 11.27
C SER A 192 9.56 -12.72 10.20
N ASN A 193 8.99 -12.74 8.98
CA ASN A 193 9.43 -11.88 7.88
C ASN A 193 9.02 -10.40 8.04
N MET A 194 8.21 -10.07 9.04
CA MET A 194 7.83 -8.68 9.38
C MET A 194 8.87 -7.94 10.22
N CYS A 195 10.01 -8.57 10.51
CA CYS A 195 11.18 -7.95 11.12
C CYS A 195 12.46 -8.38 10.38
N TRP A 196 13.47 -7.52 10.39
CA TRP A 196 14.82 -7.90 9.96
C TRP A 196 15.68 -8.18 11.19
N LEU A 197 16.12 -9.43 11.33
CA LEU A 197 17.28 -9.77 12.15
C LEU A 197 18.53 -9.48 11.30
N ARG A 198 19.21 -8.38 11.60
CA ARG A 198 20.56 -8.14 11.09
C ARG A 198 21.52 -8.72 12.12
N ASP A 199 22.07 -9.89 11.81
CA ASP A 199 23.28 -10.39 12.47
C ASP A 199 24.52 -9.64 11.95
#